data_AF-A0A922Z8T3-F1
#
_entry.id   AF-A0A922Z8T3-F1
#
_cell.length_a   1.000
_cell.length_b   1.000
_cell.length_c   1.000
_cell.angle_alpha   90.00
_cell.angle_beta   90.00
_cell.angle_gamma   90.00
#
_symmetry.space_group_name_H-M   'P 1'
#
loop_
_entity.id
_entity.type
_entity.pdbx_description
1 polymer ?
#
loop_
_entity_poly.entity_id
_entity_poly.type
_entity_poly.pdbx_seq_one_letter_code
_entity_poly.pdbx_strand_id
1 'polypeptide(L)'
;MIVLLDGLIGLCALASSAVWWLASRQRLRRISRLEELDAADMNRLVTVLNRTQILNARAALLASVTAALAALRIGIQAVRDV
;
A
#
# COMPACT_ATOMS: atom_id res chain seq x y z
N MET A 1 15.43 20.26 11.53
CA MET A 1 15.74 18.86 11.18
C MET A 1 14.57 17.92 11.48
N ILE A 2 14.05 17.89 12.72
CA ILE A 2 12.89 17.03 13.08
C ILE A 2 11.62 17.39 12.29
N VAL A 3 11.33 18.67 12.09
CA VAL A 3 10.15 19.11 11.30
C VAL A 3 10.19 18.61 9.84
N LEU A 4 11.38 18.59 9.22
CA LEU A 4 11.53 18.02 7.86
C LEU A 4 11.24 16.52 7.85
N LEU A 5 11.71 15.79 8.88
CA LEU A 5 11.47 14.36 9.02
C LEU A 5 9.99 14.05 9.28
N ASP A 6 9.34 14.84 10.14
CA ASP A 6 7.90 14.74 10.39
C ASP A 6 7.08 15.01 9.11
N GLY A 7 7.51 16.00 8.30
CA GLY A 7 6.93 16.27 6.99
C GLY A 7 7.08 15.11 6.01
N LEU A 8 8.26 14.49 5.94
CA LEU A 8 8.51 13.32 5.09
C LEU A 8 7.67 12.11 5.54
N ILE A 9 7.57 11.86 6.84
CA ILE A 9 6.70 10.80 7.40
C ILE A 9 5.25 11.04 6.97
N GLY A 10 4.74 12.26 7.13
CA GLY A 10 3.38 12.61 6.71
C GLY A 10 3.15 12.39 5.21
N LEU A 11 4.08 12.81 4.36
CA LEU A 11 3.98 12.63 2.92
C LEU A 11 4.02 11.14 2.51
N CYS A 12 4.91 10.35 3.09
CA CYS A 12 4.96 8.90 2.83
C CYS A 12 3.70 8.18 3.31
N ALA A 13 3.14 8.58 4.46
CA ALA A 13 1.89 8.04 4.97
C ALA A 13 0.71 8.34 4.03
N LEU A 14 0.60 9.59 3.56
CA LEU A 14 -0.42 10.00 2.59
C LEU A 14 -0.28 9.26 1.27
N ALA A 15 0.95 9.13 0.76
CA ALA A 15 1.21 8.38 -0.46
C ALA A 15 0.85 6.89 -0.31
N SER A 16 1.22 6.26 0.81
CA SER A 16 0.84 4.88 1.12
C SER A 16 -0.68 4.71 1.14
N SER A 17 -1.37 5.59 1.88
CA SER A 17 -2.83 5.58 1.98
C SER A 17 -3.52 5.75 0.63
N ALA A 18 -3.03 6.66 -0.22
CA ALA A 18 -3.58 6.88 -1.56
C ALA A 18 -3.44 5.63 -2.45
N VAL A 19 -2.28 4.98 -2.43
CA VAL A 19 -2.07 3.73 -3.20
C VAL A 19 -2.95 2.61 -2.64
N TRP A 20 -3.12 2.53 -1.32
CA TRP A 20 -3.97 1.54 -0.69
C TRP A 20 -5.44 1.74 -1.07
N TRP A 21 -5.92 2.98 -1.05
CA TRP A 21 -7.25 3.35 -1.52
C TRP A 21 -7.48 2.92 -2.98
N LEU A 22 -6.52 3.19 -3.87
CA LEU A 22 -6.60 2.76 -5.27
C LEU A 22 -6.66 1.23 -5.40
N ALA A 23 -5.90 0.49 -4.57
CA ALA A 23 -5.94 -0.96 -4.55
C ALA A 23 -7.30 -1.51 -4.09
N SER A 24 -7.92 -0.89 -3.07
CA SER A 24 -9.18 -1.33 -2.48
C SER A 24 -10.43 -1.02 -3.32
N ARG A 25 -10.34 -0.14 -4.33
CA ARG A 25 -11.48 0.21 -5.19
C ARG A 25 -11.82 -0.85 -6.24
N GLN A 26 -10.93 -1.79 -6.51
CA GLN A 26 -11.16 -2.84 -7.51
C GLN A 26 -12.15 -3.87 -6.95
N ARG A 27 -13.31 -4.01 -7.61
CA ARG A 27 -14.33 -5.00 -7.23
C ARG A 27 -14.29 -6.16 -8.20
N LEU A 28 -14.20 -7.37 -7.65
CA LEU A 28 -14.43 -8.59 -8.42
C LEU A 28 -15.91 -8.96 -8.34
N ARG A 29 -16.48 -9.40 -9.46
CA ARG A 29 -17.84 -9.96 -9.45
C ARG A 29 -17.81 -11.32 -8.78
N ARG A 30 -18.93 -11.70 -8.17
CA ARG A 30 -19.14 -13.06 -7.67
C ARG A 30 -19.44 -13.99 -8.84
N ILE A 31 -18.76 -15.13 -8.89
CA ILE A 31 -18.98 -16.17 -9.91
C ILE A 31 -20.00 -17.17 -9.38
N SER A 32 -20.96 -17.57 -10.23
CA SER A 32 -21.96 -18.60 -9.89
C SER A 32 -21.37 -19.99 -10.11
N ARG A 33 -21.87 -20.99 -9.36
CA ARG A 33 -21.48 -22.40 -9.56
C ARG A 33 -21.91 -22.95 -10.93
N LEU A 34 -22.97 -22.39 -11.51
CA LEU A 34 -23.53 -22.84 -12.79
C LEU A 34 -22.84 -22.20 -14.00
N GLU A 35 -21.86 -21.33 -13.76
CA GLU A 35 -21.14 -20.61 -14.80
C GLU A 35 -19.90 -21.40 -15.23
N GLU A 36 -19.74 -21.63 -16.54
CA GLU A 36 -18.52 -22.17 -17.10
C GLU A 36 -17.56 -21.01 -17.41
N LEU A 37 -16.34 -21.08 -16.86
CA LEU A 37 -15.32 -20.07 -17.07
C LEU A 37 -14.38 -20.53 -18.17
N ASP A 38 -14.18 -19.69 -19.18
CA ASP A 38 -13.21 -19.97 -20.23
C ASP A 38 -11.80 -19.47 -19.88
N ALA A 39 -10.83 -19.77 -20.75
CA ALA A 39 -9.45 -19.34 -20.57
C ALA A 39 -9.30 -17.80 -20.59
N ALA A 40 -10.17 -17.09 -21.32
CA ALA A 40 -10.12 -15.63 -21.41
C ALA A 40 -10.61 -14.97 -20.11
N ASP A 41 -11.65 -15.51 -19.50
CA ASP A 41 -12.17 -15.08 -18.19
C ASP A 41 -11.15 -15.33 -17.08
N MET A 42 -10.50 -16.49 -17.09
CA MET A 42 -9.38 -16.79 -16.19
C MET A 42 -8.26 -15.76 -16.33
N ASN A 43 -7.85 -15.45 -17.56
CA ASN A 43 -6.77 -14.49 -17.79
C ASN A 43 -7.16 -13.07 -17.32
N ARG A 44 -8.43 -12.67 -17.48
CA ARG A 44 -8.94 -11.40 -16.96
C ARG A 44 -8.89 -11.35 -15.44
N LEU A 45 -9.30 -12.41 -14.75
CA LEU A 45 -9.25 -12.49 -13.29
C LEU A 45 -7.82 -12.41 -12.76
N VAL A 46 -6.90 -13.20 -13.32
CA VAL A 46 -5.48 -13.17 -12.95
C VAL A 46 -4.88 -11.79 -13.20
N THR A 47 -5.20 -11.17 -14.33
CA THR A 47 -4.70 -9.83 -14.66
C THR A 47 -5.18 -8.77 -13.66
N VAL A 48 -6.46 -8.79 -13.28
CA VAL A 48 -7.01 -7.86 -12.28
C VAL A 48 -6.38 -8.11 -10.92
N LEU A 49 -6.23 -9.38 -10.50
CA LEU A 49 -5.59 -9.72 -9.23
C LEU A 49 -4.14 -9.24 -9.17
N ASN A 50 -3.34 -9.49 -10.22
CA ASN A 50 -1.95 -9.06 -10.30
C ASN A 50 -1.82 -7.54 -10.23
N ARG A 51 -2.70 -6.79 -10.92
CA ARG A 51 -2.73 -5.32 -10.84
C ARG A 51 -3.00 -4.83 -9.42
N THR A 52 -3.95 -5.45 -8.72
CA THR A 52 -4.27 -5.13 -7.32
C THR A 52 -3.12 -5.50 -6.39
N GLN A 53 -2.43 -6.64 -6.61
CA GLN A 53 -1.26 -7.03 -5.83
C GLN A 53 -0.10 -6.06 -6.00
N ILE A 54 0.17 -5.58 -7.22
CA ILE A 54 1.21 -4.56 -7.48
C ILE A 54 0.92 -3.27 -6.70
N LEU A 55 -0.33 -2.81 -6.68
CA LEU A 55 -0.71 -1.63 -5.89
C LEU A 55 -0.55 -1.88 -4.39
N ASN A 56 -1.01 -3.02 -3.87
CA ASN A 56 -0.82 -3.37 -2.46
C ASN A 56 0.67 -3.45 -2.07
N ALA A 57 1.52 -4.04 -2.92
CA ALA A 57 2.97 -4.09 -2.68
C ALA A 57 3.59 -2.69 -2.61
N ARG A 58 3.16 -1.77 -3.49
CA ARG A 58 3.60 -0.36 -3.46
C ARG A 58 3.12 0.37 -2.21
N ALA A 59 1.86 0.17 -1.80
CA ALA A 59 1.32 0.74 -0.58
C ALA A 59 2.08 0.25 0.66
N ALA A 60 2.35 -1.07 0.73
CA ALA A 60 3.12 -1.69 1.79
C ALA A 60 4.56 -1.16 1.87
N LEU A 61 5.24 -1.00 0.72
CA LEU A 61 6.58 -0.43 0.69
C LEU A 61 6.61 1.00 1.25
N LEU A 62 5.65 1.85 0.84
CA LEU A 62 5.53 3.21 1.37
C LEU A 62 5.21 3.22 2.87
N ALA A 63 4.37 2.32 3.35
CA ALA A 63 4.08 2.16 4.77
C ALA A 63 5.33 1.77 5.56
N SER A 64 6.11 0.81 5.06
CA SER A 64 7.37 0.38 5.68
C SER A 64 8.40 1.51 5.73
N VAL A 65 8.53 2.30 4.65
CA VAL A 65 9.39 3.49 4.64
C VAL A 65 8.93 4.51 5.68
N THR A 66 7.62 4.76 5.76
CA THR A 66 7.02 5.65 6.76
C THR A 66 7.37 5.19 8.18
N ALA A 67 7.21 3.89 8.46
CA ALA A 67 7.53 3.30 9.76
C ALA A 67 9.02 3.42 10.11
N ALA A 68 9.91 3.18 9.14
CA ALA A 68 11.35 3.32 9.33
C ALA A 68 11.75 4.78 9.65
N LEU A 69 11.18 5.76 8.93
CA LEU A 69 11.42 7.19 9.20
C LEU A 69 10.88 7.60 10.58
N ALA A 70 9.70 7.10 10.96
CA ALA A 70 9.13 7.35 12.29
C ALA A 70 9.99 6.76 13.40
N ALA A 71 10.51 5.53 13.24
CA ALA A 71 11.43 4.92 14.19
C ALA A 71 12.73 5.74 14.33
N LEU A 72 13.31 6.19 13.21
CA LEU A 72 14.49 7.06 13.23
C LEU A 72 14.21 8.38 13.97
N ARG A 73 13.05 9.00 13.70
CA ARG A 73 12.62 10.23 14.37
C ARG A 73 12.52 10.05 15.88
N ILE A 74 11.93 8.95 16.34
CA ILE A 74 11.83 8.62 17.76
C ILE A 74 13.22 8.43 18.38
N GLY A 75 14.12 7.71 17.70
CA GLY A 75 15.50 7.51 18.18
C GLY A 75 16.29 8.81 18.32
N ILE A 76 16.21 9.71 17.33
CA ILE A 76 16.85 11.03 17.38
C ILE A 76 16.30 11.86 18.54
N GLN A 77 14.98 11.84 18.76
CA GLN A 77 14.35 12.55 19.87
C GLN A 77 14.83 12.01 21.21
N ALA A 78 14.86 10.67 21.37
CA ALA A 78 15.32 10.03 22.60
C ALA A 78 16.78 10.39 22.95
N VAL A 79 17.69 10.46 21.98
CA VAL A 79 19.09 10.86 22.21
C VAL A 79 19.20 12.33 22.59
N ARG A 80 18.31 13.19 22.08
CA ARG A 80 18.32 14.63 22.39
C ARG A 80 17.77 14.93 23.79
N ASP A 81 16.88 14.08 24.28
CA ASP A 81 16.23 14.23 25.59
C ASP A 81 17.04 13.63 26.75
N VAL A 82 18.20 13.04 26.46
CA VAL A 82 19.23 12.57 27.42
C VAL A 82 20.27 13.64 27.65
#